data_AF-A0A2V9ZIE6-F1
#
_entry.id   AF-A0A2V9ZIE6-F1
#
_cell.length_a   1.000
_cell.length_b   1.000
_cell.length_c   1.000
_cell.angle_alpha   90.00
_cell.angle_beta   90.00
_cell.angle_gamma   90.00
#
_symmetry.space_group_name_H-M   'P 1'
#
loop_
_entity.id
_entity.type
_entity.pdbx_description
1 polymer ?
#
loop_
_entity_poly.entity_id
_entity_poly.type
_entity_poly.pdbx_seq_one_letter_code
_entity_poly.pdbx_strand_id
1 'polypeptide(L)'
;MDWIFQNATGTPLQPRNDFAYNCPQNNNSYMPAHRSFSEWIYNETPSCYTALPTNTWIPRPIVTRQSTLRAPYRPQATFALQKQFDIRESTKLQFRAEAFNAFNTPIFGGPNTANTDPSQPIVINPNNIPGIQPGTPGYCTGYGCIGSTQQNFPRQLQLSLKVVF
;
A
#
# COMPACT_ATOMS: atom_id res chain seq x y z
N MET A 1 -17.14 -13.96 -21.63
CA MET A 1 -16.87 -12.92 -20.61
C MET A 1 -15.86 -13.52 -19.67
N ASP A 2 -14.82 -12.77 -19.35
CA ASP A 2 -13.72 -13.20 -18.49
C ASP A 2 -13.50 -12.14 -17.40
N TRP A 3 -13.02 -12.56 -16.24
CA TRP A 3 -12.73 -11.67 -15.11
C TRP A 3 -11.64 -12.24 -14.22
N ILE A 4 -10.88 -11.34 -13.62
CA ILE A 4 -9.82 -11.67 -12.68
C ILE A 4 -10.03 -10.83 -11.42
N PHE A 5 -10.10 -11.48 -10.27
CA PHE A 5 -10.09 -10.83 -8.96
C PHE A 5 -8.80 -11.18 -8.23
N GLN A 6 -8.08 -10.14 -7.79
CA GLN A 6 -6.81 -10.27 -7.10
C GLN A 6 -6.94 -9.74 -5.68
N ASN A 7 -6.87 -10.65 -4.71
CA ASN A 7 -6.77 -10.30 -3.29
C ASN A 7 -5.40 -10.77 -2.76
N ALA A 8 -4.67 -9.86 -2.13
CA ALA A 8 -3.35 -10.11 -1.58
C ALA A 8 -3.23 -9.42 -0.22
N THR A 9 -2.29 -9.88 0.60
CA THR A 9 -2.01 -9.29 1.92
C THR A 9 -1.01 -8.15 1.86
N GLY A 10 -0.56 -7.75 0.66
CA GLY A 10 0.49 -6.76 0.44
C GLY A 10 1.91 -7.32 0.54
N THR A 11 2.89 -6.52 0.15
CA THR A 11 4.31 -6.87 0.23
C THR A 11 4.80 -6.81 1.68
N PRO A 12 5.71 -7.69 2.11
CA PRO A 12 6.32 -7.60 3.44
C PRO A 12 7.04 -6.26 3.63
N LEU A 13 6.91 -5.70 4.83
CA LEU A 13 7.65 -4.51 5.25
C LEU A 13 8.78 -4.92 6.18
N GLN A 14 9.91 -4.22 6.06
CA GLN A 14 11.06 -4.42 6.92
C GLN A 14 11.33 -3.13 7.70
N PRO A 15 11.07 -3.11 9.01
CA PRO A 15 11.51 -2.02 9.87
C PRO A 15 13.03 -1.87 9.88
N ARG A 16 13.49 -0.68 10.27
CA ARG A 16 14.89 -0.41 10.58
C ARG A 16 15.43 -1.43 11.59
N ASN A 17 16.65 -1.91 11.34
CA ASN A 17 17.31 -2.90 12.20
C ASN A 17 18.38 -2.28 13.11
N ASP A 18 18.57 -0.97 13.08
CA ASP A 18 19.49 -0.19 13.91
C ASP A 18 18.81 0.46 15.12
N PHE A 19 17.51 0.23 15.31
CA PHE A 19 16.75 0.65 16.48
C PHE A 19 16.17 -0.55 17.22
N ALA A 20 16.16 -0.49 18.54
CA ALA A 20 15.36 -1.36 19.39
C ALA A 20 13.98 -0.74 19.61
N TYR A 21 12.95 -1.57 19.44
CA TYR A 21 11.56 -1.20 19.71
C TYR A 21 11.09 -1.88 20.98
N ASN A 22 10.67 -1.09 21.96
CA ASN A 22 10.12 -1.57 23.23
C ASN A 22 8.99 -0.64 23.68
N CYS A 23 7.75 -0.94 23.26
CA CYS A 23 6.55 -0.27 23.76
C CYS A 23 5.73 -1.22 24.63
N PRO A 24 5.78 -1.07 25.97
CA PRO A 24 4.90 -1.79 26.89
C PRO A 24 3.41 -1.59 26.58
N GLN A 25 3.04 -0.40 26.10
CA GLN A 25 1.66 0.00 25.81
C GLN A 25 0.99 -0.88 24.73
N ASN A 26 1.77 -1.54 23.88
CA ASN A 26 1.27 -2.30 22.73
C ASN A 26 1.83 -3.72 22.67
N ASN A 27 2.10 -4.34 23.82
CA ASN A 27 2.66 -5.70 23.91
C ASN A 27 3.90 -5.90 23.03
N ASN A 28 4.74 -4.87 22.87
CA ASN A 28 5.91 -4.86 22.00
C ASN A 28 5.63 -5.23 20.53
N SER A 29 4.42 -4.95 20.06
CA SER A 29 4.02 -5.11 18.65
C SER A 29 4.29 -3.84 17.85
N TYR A 30 4.86 -3.99 16.66
CA TYR A 30 5.01 -2.88 15.71
C TYR A 30 3.68 -2.53 15.03
N MET A 31 2.65 -3.36 15.18
CA MET A 31 1.32 -3.05 14.67
C MET A 31 0.54 -2.25 15.70
N PRO A 32 0.07 -1.04 15.37
CA PRO A 32 -0.77 -0.27 16.28
C PRO A 32 -2.11 -0.97 16.55
N ALA A 33 -2.75 -0.60 17.66
CA ALA A 33 -4.07 -1.12 18.03
C ALA A 33 -5.13 -0.79 16.95
N HIS A 34 -5.04 0.41 16.35
CA HIS A 34 -5.88 0.85 15.25
C HIS A 34 -5.03 1.21 14.03
N ARG A 35 -5.14 0.42 12.96
CA ARG A 35 -4.39 0.68 11.73
C ARG A 35 -5.08 1.75 10.87
N SER A 36 -4.32 2.78 10.52
CA SER A 36 -4.73 3.84 9.60
C SER A 36 -3.58 4.22 8.66
N PHE A 37 -3.80 5.06 7.64
CA PHE A 37 -2.71 5.46 6.74
C PHE A 37 -1.68 6.40 7.40
N SER A 38 -2.06 7.08 8.49
CA SER A 38 -1.13 7.87 9.31
C SER A 38 -0.43 7.04 10.38
N GLU A 39 -0.98 5.87 10.69
CA GLU A 39 -0.54 4.98 11.77
C GLU A 39 -0.63 3.53 11.27
N TRP A 40 0.26 3.18 10.34
CA TRP A 40 0.29 1.84 9.75
C TRP A 40 1.25 0.91 10.50
N ILE A 41 2.37 1.49 10.92
CA ILE A 41 3.33 0.94 11.87
C ILE A 41 3.29 1.84 13.10
N TYR A 42 3.52 1.26 14.26
CA TYR A 42 3.55 1.98 15.53
C TYR A 42 4.49 3.17 15.46
N ASN A 43 3.92 4.38 15.49
CA ASN A 43 4.63 5.66 15.43
C ASN A 43 4.02 6.71 16.39
N GLU A 44 3.10 6.30 17.27
CA GLU A 44 2.44 7.18 18.24
C GLU A 44 3.40 7.71 19.31
N THR A 45 4.31 6.82 19.78
CA THR A 45 5.26 7.11 20.85
C THR A 45 6.70 6.91 20.35
N PRO A 46 7.36 7.96 19.82
CA PRO A 46 8.71 7.85 19.28
C PRO A 46 9.75 7.40 20.30
N SER A 47 9.55 7.70 21.60
CA SER A 47 10.45 7.30 22.67
C SER A 47 10.54 5.78 22.89
N CYS A 48 9.65 4.99 22.30
CA CYS A 48 9.78 3.53 22.28
C CYS A 48 10.91 3.02 21.36
N TYR A 49 11.37 3.85 20.44
CA TYR A 49 12.46 3.53 19.55
C TYR A 49 13.76 4.08 20.14
N THR A 50 14.70 3.18 20.42
CA THR A 50 16.02 3.54 20.95
C THR A 50 17.08 3.11 19.96
N ALA A 51 17.95 4.04 19.56
CA ALA A 51 19.05 3.73 18.66
C ALA A 51 19.97 2.68 19.30
N LEU A 52 20.28 1.62 18.57
CA LEU A 52 21.26 0.63 19.02
C LEU A 52 22.65 1.25 18.89
N PRO A 53 23.50 1.21 19.93
CA PRO A 53 24.87 1.70 19.84
C PRO A 53 25.65 0.94 18.77
N THR A 54 26.29 1.69 17.88
CA THR A 54 26.98 1.17 16.69
C THR A 54 28.39 0.66 16.98
N ASN A 55 28.94 0.96 18.17
CA ASN A 55 30.33 0.67 18.56
C ASN A 55 30.47 -0.35 19.70
N THR A 56 29.40 -1.06 20.06
CA THR A 56 29.42 -2.04 21.16
C THR A 56 28.75 -3.35 20.76
N TRP A 57 29.38 -4.48 21.12
CA TRP A 57 28.83 -5.81 20.92
C TRP A 57 27.77 -6.12 21.98
N ILE A 58 26.52 -5.73 21.69
CA ILE A 58 25.37 -6.04 22.53
C ILE A 58 24.46 -7.08 21.84
N PRO A 59 23.85 -8.02 22.59
CA PRO A 59 22.78 -8.85 22.07
C PRO A 59 21.66 -7.95 21.52
N ARG A 60 21.14 -8.23 20.33
CA ARG A 60 20.01 -7.49 19.75
C ARG A 60 18.70 -8.06 20.30
N PRO A 61 17.95 -7.33 21.15
CA PRO A 61 16.67 -7.80 21.69
C PRO A 61 15.51 -7.59 20.71
N ILE A 62 15.79 -7.37 19.41
CA ILE A 62 14.78 -6.95 18.44
C ILE A 62 14.15 -8.15 17.71
N VAL A 63 12.87 -8.03 17.40
CA VAL A 63 12.19 -8.93 16.47
C VAL A 63 12.68 -8.62 15.06
N THR A 64 13.72 -9.30 14.60
CA THR A 64 14.40 -9.04 13.32
C THR A 64 13.58 -9.40 12.09
N ARG A 65 12.51 -10.19 12.24
CA ARG A 65 11.65 -10.63 11.14
C ARG A 65 10.19 -10.50 11.54
N GLN A 66 9.46 -9.72 10.77
CA GLN A 66 8.03 -9.50 10.98
C GLN A 66 7.26 -9.95 9.74
N SER A 67 6.73 -11.18 9.79
CA SER A 67 5.92 -11.72 8.69
C SER A 67 4.52 -11.08 8.62
N THR A 68 4.09 -10.51 9.74
CA THR A 68 2.78 -9.88 9.91
C THR A 68 2.76 -8.48 9.30
N LEU A 69 3.88 -7.76 9.32
CA LEU A 69 3.97 -6.39 8.85
C LEU A 69 4.03 -6.34 7.32
N ARG A 70 2.99 -5.78 6.70
CA ARG A 70 2.82 -5.74 5.24
C ARG A 70 2.28 -4.39 4.78
N ALA A 71 2.61 -4.01 3.56
CA ALA A 71 2.10 -2.81 2.91
C ALA A 71 0.56 -2.87 2.78
N PRO A 72 -0.13 -1.73 2.75
CA PRO A 72 -1.56 -1.73 2.47
C PRO A 72 -1.83 -2.35 1.10
N TYR A 73 -2.87 -3.17 1.03
CA TYR A 73 -3.36 -3.70 -0.23
C TYR A 73 -4.87 -3.61 -0.24
N ARG A 74 -5.42 -3.40 -1.44
CA ARG A 74 -6.86 -3.39 -1.67
C ARG A 74 -7.17 -4.27 -2.87
N PRO A 75 -8.20 -5.14 -2.79
CA PRO A 75 -8.54 -6.05 -3.88
C PRO A 75 -8.76 -5.32 -5.21
N GLN A 76 -8.31 -5.93 -6.30
CA GLN A 76 -8.47 -5.41 -7.65
C GLN A 76 -9.33 -6.35 -8.47
N ALA A 77 -10.20 -5.78 -9.31
CA ALA A 77 -11.02 -6.52 -10.25
C ALA A 77 -10.73 -6.04 -11.68
N THR A 78 -10.52 -7.00 -12.57
CA THR A 78 -10.37 -6.76 -14.01
C THR A 78 -11.45 -7.54 -14.74
N PHE A 79 -12.12 -6.91 -15.71
CA PHE A 79 -13.14 -7.55 -16.55
C PHE A 79 -12.75 -7.46 -18.02
N ALA A 80 -13.06 -8.52 -18.77
CA ALA A 80 -12.92 -8.55 -20.21
C ALA A 80 -14.20 -9.14 -20.86
N LEU A 81 -14.73 -8.41 -21.83
CA LEU A 81 -15.86 -8.82 -22.64
C LEU A 81 -15.44 -8.82 -24.10
N GLN A 82 -15.71 -9.91 -24.80
CA GLN A 82 -15.53 -9.99 -26.25
C GLN A 82 -16.81 -10.55 -26.86
N LYS A 83 -17.23 -9.94 -27.98
CA LYS A 83 -18.32 -10.45 -28.80
C LYS A 83 -17.95 -10.33 -30.28
N GLN A 84 -18.24 -11.39 -31.03
CA GLN A 84 -18.16 -11.38 -32.47
C GLN A 84 -19.57 -11.25 -33.05
N PHE A 85 -19.72 -10.40 -34.05
CA PHE A 85 -20.92 -10.22 -34.83
C PHE A 85 -20.64 -10.68 -36.25
N ASP A 86 -21.50 -11.53 -36.79
CA ASP A 86 -21.45 -11.93 -38.19
C ASP A 86 -22.22 -10.88 -39.00
N ILE A 87 -21.51 -10.09 -39.82
CA ILE A 87 -22.14 -9.04 -40.64
C ILE A 87 -22.56 -9.61 -41.99
N ARG A 88 -21.68 -10.40 -42.62
CA ARG A 88 -21.91 -11.12 -43.88
C ARG A 88 -21.25 -12.49 -43.80
N GLU A 89 -21.52 -13.35 -44.78
CA GLU A 89 -20.99 -14.72 -44.86
C GLU A 89 -19.45 -14.77 -44.77
N SER A 90 -18.75 -13.80 -45.37
CA SER A 90 -17.30 -13.67 -45.30
C SER A 90 -16.79 -12.62 -44.31
N THR A 91 -17.65 -11.78 -43.72
CA THR A 91 -17.21 -10.63 -42.91
C THR A 91 -17.69 -10.71 -41.47
N LYS A 92 -16.74 -10.68 -40.54
CA LYS A 92 -16.95 -10.77 -39.09
C LYS A 92 -16.43 -9.53 -38.40
N LEU A 93 -17.17 -9.03 -37.41
CA LEU A 93 -16.80 -7.90 -36.58
C LEU A 93 -16.55 -8.38 -35.16
N GLN A 94 -15.33 -8.20 -34.65
CA GLN A 94 -14.96 -8.51 -33.29
C GLN A 94 -14.88 -7.23 -32.46
N PHE A 95 -15.71 -7.14 -31.43
CA PHE A 95 -15.67 -6.09 -30.42
C PHE A 95 -15.12 -6.64 -29.12
N ARG A 96 -14.16 -5.94 -28.51
CA ARG A 96 -13.59 -6.27 -27.20
C ARG A 96 -13.56 -5.04 -26.31
N ALA A 97 -14.00 -5.22 -25.08
CA ALA A 97 -14.01 -4.21 -24.03
C ALA A 97 -13.33 -4.78 -22.78
N GLU A 98 -12.36 -4.05 -22.24
CA GLU A 98 -11.63 -4.43 -21.04
C GLU A 98 -11.67 -3.30 -20.02
N ALA A 99 -11.75 -3.67 -18.75
CA ALA A 99 -11.74 -2.75 -17.61
C ALA A 99 -10.72 -3.23 -16.59
N PHE A 100 -9.59 -2.54 -16.49
CA PHE A 100 -8.59 -2.73 -15.43
C PHE A 100 -8.94 -1.83 -14.24
N ASN A 101 -8.79 -2.34 -13.02
CA ASN A 101 -9.21 -1.66 -11.80
C ASN A 101 -10.68 -1.17 -11.90
N ALA A 102 -11.59 -2.10 -12.21
CA ALA A 102 -12.98 -1.79 -12.56
C ALA A 102 -13.73 -0.99 -11.48
N PHE A 103 -13.42 -1.24 -10.21
CA PHE A 103 -13.99 -0.54 -9.05
C PHE A 103 -13.24 0.74 -8.65
N ASN A 104 -12.22 1.14 -9.41
CA ASN A 104 -11.41 2.33 -9.16
C ASN A 104 -10.85 2.38 -7.73
N THR A 105 -10.34 1.24 -7.23
CA THR A 105 -9.82 1.14 -5.86
C THR A 105 -8.33 1.45 -5.87
N PRO A 106 -7.86 2.49 -5.16
CA PRO A 106 -6.44 2.84 -5.12
C PRO A 106 -5.67 1.89 -4.21
N ILE A 107 -4.44 1.57 -4.61
CA ILE A 107 -3.43 0.89 -3.79
C ILE A 107 -2.30 1.89 -3.55
N PHE A 108 -1.91 2.06 -2.30
CA PHE A 108 -0.83 2.95 -1.90
C PHE A 108 0.43 2.14 -1.59
N GLY A 109 1.58 2.83 -1.58
CA GLY A 109 2.83 2.22 -1.14
C GLY A 109 2.83 1.86 0.34
N GLY A 110 3.86 1.12 0.74
CA GLY A 110 4.15 0.89 2.14
C GLY A 110 4.49 2.18 2.90
N PRO A 111 4.37 2.19 4.23
CA PRO A 111 4.83 3.29 5.06
C PRO A 111 6.35 3.47 4.96
N ASN A 112 6.82 4.68 5.26
CA ASN A 112 8.25 4.93 5.33
C ASN A 112 8.87 4.17 6.51
N THR A 113 9.80 3.28 6.19
CA THR A 113 10.48 2.39 7.15
C THR A 113 11.99 2.41 7.03
N ALA A 114 12.54 2.88 5.90
CA ALA A 114 13.96 2.75 5.61
C ALA A 114 14.74 4.05 5.85
N ASN A 115 14.16 5.21 5.56
CA ASN A 115 14.90 6.47 5.45
C ASN A 115 14.59 7.51 6.53
N THR A 116 13.74 7.16 7.49
CA THR A 116 13.34 8.06 8.58
C THR A 116 13.64 7.43 9.93
N ASP A 117 14.20 8.24 10.82
CA ASP A 117 14.46 7.89 12.21
C ASP A 117 13.12 7.66 12.95
N PRO A 118 12.86 6.45 13.47
CA PRO A 118 11.61 6.14 14.16
C PRO A 118 11.51 6.75 15.56
N SER A 119 12.61 7.29 16.11
CA SER A 119 12.62 8.04 17.38
C SER A 119 12.18 9.50 17.22
N GLN A 120 11.97 9.97 15.99
CA GLN A 120 11.43 11.29 15.72
C GLN A 120 9.90 11.27 15.67
N PRO A 121 9.23 12.34 16.13
CA PRO A 121 7.79 12.48 15.96
C PRO A 121 7.39 12.54 14.48
N ILE A 122 6.19 12.05 14.17
CA ILE A 122 5.62 12.23 12.84
C ILE A 122 5.40 13.71 12.55
N VAL A 123 5.62 14.10 11.30
CA VAL A 123 5.33 15.46 10.84
C VAL A 123 4.02 15.42 10.08
N ILE A 124 2.98 16.05 10.65
CA ILE A 124 1.71 16.25 9.95
C ILE A 124 1.97 17.16 8.76
N ASN A 125 1.38 16.83 7.61
CA ASN A 125 1.52 17.63 6.41
C ASN A 125 1.04 19.07 6.70
N PRO A 126 1.93 20.07 6.68
CA PRO A 126 1.63 21.41 7.19
C PRO A 126 0.65 22.17 6.29
N ASN A 127 0.37 21.66 5.10
CA ASN A 127 -0.40 22.37 4.08
C ASN A 127 -1.92 22.28 4.26
N ASN A 128 -2.43 21.67 5.34
CA ASN A 128 -3.87 21.53 5.64
C ASN A 128 -4.72 21.33 4.38
N ILE A 129 -4.30 20.35 3.56
CA ILE A 129 -4.82 20.20 2.20
C ILE A 129 -6.30 19.79 2.30
N PRO A 130 -7.23 20.53 1.66
CA PRO A 130 -8.64 20.17 1.67
C PRO A 130 -8.85 18.72 1.22
N GLY A 131 -9.52 17.91 2.04
CA GLY A 131 -9.78 16.50 1.78
C GLY A 131 -8.74 15.51 2.35
N ILE A 132 -7.65 16.00 2.95
CA ILE A 132 -6.68 15.16 3.68
C ILE A 132 -6.98 15.26 5.18
N GLN A 133 -7.57 14.19 5.73
CA GLN A 133 -7.92 14.07 7.14
C GLN A 133 -6.99 13.09 7.86
N PRO A 134 -6.94 13.08 9.21
CA PRO A 134 -6.24 12.05 9.97
C PRO A 134 -6.66 10.65 9.50
N GLY A 135 -5.68 9.77 9.30
CA GLY A 135 -5.91 8.41 8.80
C GLY A 135 -6.03 8.29 7.27
N THR A 136 -5.90 9.38 6.51
CA THR A 136 -5.85 9.33 5.02
C THR A 136 -4.42 9.31 4.48
N PRO A 137 -4.17 8.73 3.28
CA PRO A 137 -2.86 8.72 2.64
C PRO A 137 -2.33 10.16 2.43
N GLY A 138 -1.07 10.40 2.80
CA GLY A 138 -0.44 11.72 2.67
C GLY A 138 -0.75 12.71 3.81
N TYR A 139 -1.48 12.29 4.84
CA TYR A 139 -1.73 13.12 6.04
C TYR A 139 -0.46 13.43 6.83
N CYS A 140 0.48 12.49 6.90
CA CYS A 140 1.73 12.67 7.61
C CYS A 140 2.94 12.22 6.80
N THR A 141 4.11 12.68 7.23
CA THR A 141 5.41 12.29 6.73
C THR A 141 6.29 11.86 7.91
N GLY A 142 7.27 11.00 7.65
CA GLY A 142 8.07 10.37 8.70
C GLY A 142 7.81 8.87 8.81
N TYR A 143 8.38 8.26 9.85
CA TYR A 143 8.30 6.82 10.05
C TYR A 143 6.85 6.35 10.29
N GLY A 144 6.46 5.24 9.66
CA GLY A 144 5.12 4.66 9.82
C GLY A 144 3.99 5.36 9.03
N CYS A 145 4.26 6.53 8.45
CA CYS A 145 3.32 7.28 7.60
C CYS A 145 3.30 6.76 6.17
N ILE A 146 2.11 6.67 5.57
CA ILE A 146 1.90 6.31 4.16
C ILE A 146 1.71 7.58 3.34
N GLY A 147 2.49 7.71 2.27
CA GLY A 147 2.41 8.83 1.32
C GLY A 147 1.14 8.81 0.46
N SER A 148 0.90 9.89 -0.27
CA SER A 148 -0.24 10.04 -1.19
C SER A 148 -0.04 9.38 -2.57
N THR A 149 1.13 8.80 -2.82
CA THR A 149 1.47 8.21 -4.13
C THR A 149 0.77 6.88 -4.33
N GLN A 150 -0.13 6.84 -5.31
CA GLN A 150 -0.81 5.62 -5.75
C GLN A 150 0.16 4.73 -6.56
N GLN A 151 0.17 3.43 -6.30
CA GLN A 151 1.02 2.45 -6.99
C GLN A 151 0.35 1.80 -8.20
N ASN A 152 -0.97 1.60 -8.15
CA ASN A 152 -1.72 1.08 -9.29
C ASN A 152 -2.22 2.22 -10.18
N PHE A 153 -2.55 1.88 -11.44
CA PHE A 153 -3.23 2.83 -12.31
C PHE A 153 -4.67 3.08 -11.83
N PRO A 154 -5.19 4.31 -12.02
CA PRO A 154 -6.64 4.55 -11.96
C PRO A 154 -7.38 3.62 -12.93
N ARG A 155 -8.70 3.52 -12.78
CA ARG A 155 -9.51 2.68 -13.67
C ARG A 155 -9.22 2.97 -15.14
N GLN A 156 -8.84 1.93 -15.88
CA GLN A 156 -8.56 2.02 -17.30
C GLN A 156 -9.58 1.18 -18.07
N LEU A 157 -10.22 1.81 -19.05
CA LEU A 157 -11.12 1.14 -19.98
C LEU A 157 -10.45 1.09 -21.36
N GLN A 158 -10.39 -0.11 -21.95
CA GLN A 158 -9.86 -0.31 -23.30
C GLN A 158 -10.95 -0.89 -24.18
N LEU A 159 -11.17 -0.25 -25.33
CA LEU A 159 -12.15 -0.68 -26.32
C LEU A 159 -11.40 -0.92 -27.63
N SER A 160 -11.67 -2.05 -28.27
CA SER A 160 -11.10 -2.38 -29.57
C SER A 160 -12.15 -2.98 -30.50
N LEU A 161 -11.97 -2.69 -31.78
CA LEU A 161 -12.82 -3.16 -32.86
C LEU A 161 -11.93 -3.70 -33.97
N LYS A 162 -12.23 -4.93 -34.43
CA LYS A 162 -11.49 -5.60 -35.50
C LYS A 162 -12.46 -6.15 -36.54
N VAL A 163 -12.20 -5.86 -37.80
CA VAL A 163 -12.89 -6.49 -38.94
C VAL A 163 -12.06 -7.66 -39.44
N VAL A 164 -12.71 -8.78 -39.71
CA VAL A 164 -12.11 -10.01 -40.26
C VAL A 164 -12.86 -10.35 -41.55
N PHE A 165 -12.11 -10.57 -42.61
CA PHE A 165 -12.59 -10.89 -43.96
C PHE A 165 -11.84 -12.10 -44.53
#